data_AF-A0A2U2MSR1-F1
#
_entry.id   AF-A0A2U2MSR1-F1
#
_cell.length_a   1.000
_cell.length_b   1.000
_cell.length_c   1.000
_cell.angle_alpha   90.00
_cell.angle_beta   90.00
_cell.angle_gamma   90.00
#
_symmetry.space_group_name_H-M   'P 1'
#
loop_
_entity.id
_entity.type
_entity.pdbx_description
1 polymer ?
#
loop_
_entity_poly.entity_id
_entity_poly.type
_entity_poly.pdbx_seq_one_letter_code
_entity_poly.pdbx_strand_id
1 'polypeptide(L)'
;MLDDQSRMTLQNARVLFVCEGSCERIIIETLLAADRLVIDESATIRDTITDRPTTNCRAAKTIQDVFLGLDYEQPVAIVRILDSRKEQFRLSYPYSETVPVFNCYTRPEIEMLAIIKEDELSKYNRRAKNKTKPSEFCKKTLGMGRIKNEPSPVCVVGC
;
A
#
# COMPACT_ATOMS: atom_id res chain seq x y z
N MET A 1 -10.44 0.08 13.57
CA MET A 1 -9.27 0.89 13.96
C MET A 1 -8.15 -0.07 14.32
N LEU A 2 -6.89 0.29 14.06
CA LEU A 2 -5.74 -0.40 14.67
C LEU A 2 -5.91 -0.31 16.19
N ASP A 3 -5.84 -1.44 16.87
CA ASP A 3 -5.82 -1.48 18.33
C ASP A 3 -4.49 -0.90 18.87
N ASP A 4 -4.49 -0.54 20.15
CA ASP A 4 -3.35 0.14 20.79
C ASP A 4 -2.09 -0.73 20.79
N GLN A 5 -2.23 -2.06 20.90
CA GLN A 5 -1.11 -2.99 20.86
C GLN A 5 -0.47 -3.02 19.46
N SER A 6 -1.29 -3.06 18.40
CA SER A 6 -0.82 -2.93 17.02
C SER A 6 -0.09 -1.61 16.77
N ARG A 7 -0.61 -0.48 17.28
CA ARG A 7 0.06 0.83 17.19
C ARG A 7 1.42 0.81 17.88
N MET A 8 1.47 0.35 19.12
CA MET A 8 2.69 0.29 19.90
C MET A 8 3.74 -0.61 19.24
N THR A 9 3.32 -1.73 18.64
CA THR A 9 4.20 -2.63 17.89
C THR A 9 4.85 -1.91 16.72
N LEU A 10 4.06 -1.19 15.92
CA LEU A 10 4.55 -0.45 14.75
C LEU A 10 5.47 0.72 15.10
N GLN A 11 5.26 1.36 16.25
CA GLN A 11 6.10 2.49 16.71
C GLN A 11 7.47 2.06 17.25
N ASN A 12 7.62 0.80 17.67
CA ASN A 12 8.87 0.28 18.24
C ASN A 12 9.59 -0.68 17.28
N ALA A 13 9.20 -0.72 16.01
CA ALA A 13 9.74 -1.64 15.01
C ALA A 13 10.25 -0.89 13.78
N ARG A 14 11.20 -1.51 13.07
CA ARG A 14 11.48 -1.21 11.67
C ARG A 14 10.34 -1.75 10.82
N VAL A 15 9.75 -0.92 9.97
CA VAL A 15 8.56 -1.31 9.21
C VAL A 15 8.86 -1.48 7.73
N LEU A 16 8.56 -2.66 7.19
CA LEU A 16 8.55 -2.93 5.75
C LEU A 16 7.15 -2.73 5.19
N PHE A 17 6.97 -1.71 4.35
CA PHE A 17 5.74 -1.50 3.60
C PHE A 17 5.76 -2.29 2.29
N VAL A 18 4.81 -3.21 2.11
CA VAL A 18 4.65 -4.03 0.90
C VAL A 18 3.38 -3.60 0.18
N CYS A 19 3.52 -3.00 -1.00
CA CYS A 19 2.41 -2.47 -1.77
C CYS A 19 2.06 -3.37 -2.96
N GLU A 20 0.79 -3.75 -3.10
CA GLU A 20 0.31 -4.59 -4.22
C GLU A 20 0.46 -3.92 -5.59
N GLY A 21 0.24 -2.60 -5.65
CA GLY A 21 0.26 -1.80 -6.88
C GLY A 21 0.96 -0.45 -6.73
N SER A 22 1.02 0.29 -7.84
CA SER A 22 1.70 1.59 -7.89
C SER A 22 0.91 2.69 -7.19
N CYS A 23 -0.42 2.63 -7.20
CA CYS A 23 -1.27 3.59 -6.49
C CYS A 23 -1.03 3.54 -4.98
N GLU A 24 -1.15 2.35 -4.40
CA GLU A 24 -0.96 2.10 -2.98
C GLU A 24 0.40 2.62 -2.54
N ARG A 25 1.43 2.31 -3.33
CA ARG A 25 2.78 2.81 -3.11
C ARG A 25 2.82 4.33 -3.06
N ILE A 26 2.34 5.02 -4.10
CA ILE A 26 2.39 6.49 -4.19
C ILE A 26 1.68 7.12 -2.98
N ILE A 27 0.56 6.56 -2.55
CA ILE A 27 -0.18 7.07 -1.40
C ILE A 27 0.59 6.88 -0.11
N ILE A 28 1.16 5.69 0.14
CA ILE A 28 1.96 5.46 1.33
C ILE A 28 3.19 6.36 1.35
N GLU A 29 3.91 6.47 0.24
CA GLU A 29 5.08 7.35 0.10
C GLU A 29 4.68 8.83 0.33
N THR A 30 3.53 9.27 -0.20
CA THR A 30 3.02 10.64 0.02
C THR A 30 2.65 10.88 1.48
N LEU A 31 2.02 9.91 2.14
CA LEU A 31 1.62 10.03 3.56
C LEU A 31 2.83 9.96 4.50
N LEU A 32 3.86 9.18 4.17
CA LEU A 32 5.13 9.15 4.90
C LEU A 32 5.84 10.49 4.80
N ALA A 33 6.02 11.01 3.58
CA ALA A 33 6.70 12.28 3.35
C ALA A 33 5.98 13.49 3.98
N ALA A 34 4.69 13.37 4.28
CA ALA A 34 3.87 14.39 4.93
C ALA A 34 3.69 14.17 6.45
N ASP A 35 4.39 13.20 7.05
CA ASP A 35 4.28 12.81 8.45
C ASP A 35 2.82 12.58 8.89
N ARG A 36 2.06 11.86 8.05
CA ARG A 36 0.63 11.53 8.27
C ARG A 36 0.39 10.09 8.67
N LEU A 37 1.43 9.28 8.80
CA LEU A 37 1.33 7.92 9.31
C LEU A 37 1.76 7.84 10.78
N VAL A 38 1.42 6.72 11.42
CA VAL A 38 1.85 6.41 12.80
C VAL A 38 3.35 6.08 12.86
N ILE A 39 3.94 5.80 11.71
CA ILE A 39 5.30 5.34 11.52
C ILE A 39 6.04 6.46 10.80
N ASP A 40 7.17 6.88 11.36
CA ASP A 40 8.08 7.85 10.73
C ASP A 40 8.81 7.23 9.54
N GLU A 41 9.15 8.05 8.53
CA GLU A 41 9.90 7.59 7.36
C GLU A 41 11.26 6.97 7.75
N SER A 42 11.92 7.49 8.79
CA SER A 42 13.20 6.97 9.29
C SER A 42 13.10 5.55 9.87
N ALA A 43 11.92 5.14 10.34
CA ALA A 43 11.66 3.79 10.84
C ALA A 43 11.35 2.80 9.71
N THR A 44 11.21 3.26 8.46
CA THR A 44 10.93 2.37 7.33
C THR A 44 12.16 1.59 6.88
N ILE A 45 11.92 0.35 6.45
CA ILE A 45 12.90 -0.46 5.76
C ILE A 45 12.87 -0.09 4.29
N ARG A 46 13.99 0.40 3.78
CA ARG A 46 14.10 0.82 2.38
C ARG A 46 14.31 -0.40 1.46
N ASP A 47 13.69 -0.35 0.30
CA ASP A 47 13.86 -1.34 -0.75
C ASP A 47 15.32 -1.34 -1.24
N THR A 48 15.96 -2.51 -1.24
CA THR A 48 17.40 -2.64 -1.50
C THR A 48 17.81 -2.31 -2.94
N ILE A 49 16.85 -2.26 -3.86
CA ILE A 49 17.09 -1.98 -5.28
C ILE A 49 16.71 -0.54 -5.62
N THR A 50 15.53 -0.11 -5.18
CA THR A 50 14.95 1.18 -5.55
C THR A 50 15.23 2.29 -4.56
N ASP A 51 15.74 1.95 -3.36
CA ASP A 51 16.02 2.88 -2.27
C ASP A 51 14.78 3.70 -1.86
N ARG A 52 13.60 3.06 -1.93
CA ARG A 52 12.30 3.65 -1.55
C ARG A 52 11.86 3.14 -0.18
N PRO A 53 11.04 3.90 0.57
CA PRO A 53 10.51 3.44 1.86
C PRO A 53 9.42 2.35 1.74
N THR A 54 9.19 1.84 0.52
CA THR A 54 8.21 0.79 0.22
C THR A 54 8.78 -0.18 -0.81
N THR A 55 8.28 -1.41 -0.82
CA THR A 55 8.59 -2.41 -1.84
C THR A 55 7.33 -2.93 -2.54
N ASN A 56 7.46 -3.32 -3.79
CA ASN A 56 6.44 -4.07 -4.52
C ASN A 56 6.74 -5.59 -4.53
N CYS A 57 7.75 -6.05 -3.77
CA CYS A 57 8.05 -7.46 -3.64
C CYS A 57 6.97 -8.18 -2.81
N ARG A 58 6.21 -9.07 -3.44
CA ARG A 58 5.06 -9.76 -2.81
C ARG A 58 5.38 -11.17 -2.33
N ALA A 59 6.41 -11.80 -2.89
CA ALA A 59 6.76 -13.16 -2.56
C ALA A 59 7.37 -13.25 -1.16
N ALA A 60 6.73 -13.99 -0.25
CA ALA A 60 7.19 -14.17 1.13
C ALA A 60 8.65 -14.66 1.21
N LYS A 61 9.03 -15.61 0.36
CA LYS A 61 10.41 -16.12 0.29
C LYS A 61 11.40 -15.00 -0.03
N THR A 62 11.13 -14.19 -1.05
CA THR A 62 11.99 -13.07 -1.40
C THR A 62 12.04 -12.03 -0.29
N ILE A 63 10.92 -11.77 0.39
CA ILE A 63 10.92 -10.85 1.54
C ILE A 63 11.82 -11.35 2.66
N GLN A 64 11.77 -12.65 2.97
CA GLN A 64 12.64 -13.26 3.97
C GLN A 64 14.12 -13.13 3.59
N ASP A 65 14.46 -13.53 2.37
CA ASP A 65 15.84 -13.61 1.92
C ASP A 65 16.47 -12.21 1.77
N VAL A 66 15.70 -11.21 1.34
CA VAL A 66 16.20 -9.86 1.02
C VAL A 66 16.08 -8.88 2.19
N PHE A 67 14.99 -8.93 2.96
CA PHE A 67 14.71 -7.93 3.99
C PHE A 67 14.87 -8.48 5.40
N LEU A 68 14.37 -9.69 5.69
CA LEU A 68 14.36 -10.21 7.07
C LEU A 68 15.68 -10.86 7.49
N GLY A 69 16.56 -11.18 6.54
CA GLY A 69 17.92 -11.66 6.81
C GLY A 69 18.93 -10.55 7.16
N LEU A 70 18.51 -9.29 7.12
CA LEU A 70 19.34 -8.15 7.52
C LEU A 70 19.29 -7.96 9.04
N ASP A 71 20.38 -7.42 9.59
CA ASP A 71 20.47 -7.13 11.03
C ASP A 71 19.89 -5.74 11.33
N TYR A 72 18.87 -5.68 12.17
CA TYR A 72 18.20 -4.45 12.59
C TYR A 72 18.30 -4.31 14.10
N GLU A 73 18.61 -3.11 14.56
CA GLU A 73 18.66 -2.79 16.00
C GLU A 73 17.28 -2.90 16.68
N GLN A 74 16.21 -2.67 15.91
CA GLN A 74 14.82 -2.79 16.37
C GLN A 74 14.14 -4.01 15.74
N PRO A 75 13.12 -4.58 16.39
CA PRO A 75 12.29 -5.63 15.79
C PRO A 75 11.71 -5.22 14.44
N VAL A 76 11.42 -6.18 13.57
CA VAL A 76 10.84 -5.92 12.24
C VAL A 76 9.34 -6.21 12.26
N ALA A 77 8.55 -5.34 11.61
CA ALA A 77 7.15 -5.55 11.31
C ALA A 77 6.87 -5.36 9.82
N ILE A 78 5.89 -6.09 9.28
CA ILE A 78 5.48 -5.96 7.88
C ILE A 78 4.08 -5.35 7.82
N VAL A 79 3.91 -4.29 7.02
CA VAL A 79 2.60 -3.72 6.69
C VAL A 79 2.34 -3.93 5.20
N ARG A 80 1.34 -4.76 4.87
CA ARG A 80 0.94 -5.09 3.50
C ARG A 80 -0.27 -4.26 3.11
N ILE A 81 -0.16 -3.50 2.02
CA ILE A 81 -1.26 -2.72 1.44
C ILE A 81 -1.79 -3.46 0.22
N LEU A 82 -3.01 -3.98 0.36
CA LEU A 82 -3.61 -4.93 -0.56
C LEU A 82 -4.92 -4.41 -1.13
N ASP A 83 -5.11 -4.61 -2.43
CA ASP A 83 -6.35 -4.39 -3.15
C ASP A 83 -7.27 -5.62 -3.08
N SER A 84 -6.68 -6.82 -2.95
CA SER A 84 -7.46 -8.06 -2.87
C SER A 84 -7.09 -9.01 -1.73
N ARG A 85 -8.10 -9.77 -1.28
CA ARG A 85 -7.93 -10.84 -0.28
C ARG A 85 -7.49 -12.18 -0.89
N LYS A 86 -7.13 -12.22 -2.17
CA LYS A 86 -6.88 -13.48 -2.89
C LYS A 86 -5.48 -14.04 -2.66
N GLU A 87 -4.55 -13.21 -2.20
CA GLU A 87 -3.17 -13.62 -2.01
C GLU A 87 -2.98 -14.36 -0.68
N GLN A 88 -2.32 -15.52 -0.72
CA GLN A 88 -1.85 -16.22 0.46
C GLN A 88 -0.40 -15.86 0.72
N PHE A 89 -0.18 -14.98 1.70
CA PHE A 89 1.16 -14.64 2.19
C PHE A 89 1.40 -15.35 3.51
N ARG A 90 2.48 -16.13 3.57
CA ARG A 90 2.91 -16.82 4.78
C ARG A 90 4.43 -16.80 4.85
N LEU A 91 4.94 -16.26 5.95
CA LEU A 91 6.35 -16.40 6.30
C LEU A 91 6.61 -17.84 6.76
N SER A 92 7.81 -18.36 6.53
CA SER A 92 8.27 -19.60 7.13
C SER A 92 8.79 -19.35 8.55
N TYR A 93 8.85 -20.40 9.36
CA TYR A 93 9.57 -20.38 10.63
C TYR A 93 11.05 -19.98 10.40
N PRO A 94 11.68 -19.19 11.29
CA PRO A 94 11.14 -18.62 12.53
C PRO A 94 10.35 -17.31 12.34
N TYR A 95 10.43 -16.68 11.17
CA TYR A 95 9.84 -15.36 10.92
C TYR A 95 8.33 -15.31 11.14
N SER A 96 7.62 -16.42 10.93
CA SER A 96 6.18 -16.50 11.21
C SER A 96 5.81 -16.29 12.69
N GLU A 97 6.74 -16.52 13.62
CA GLU A 97 6.51 -16.34 15.06
C GLU A 97 7.00 -14.97 15.56
N THR A 98 8.03 -14.42 14.94
CA THR A 98 8.72 -13.23 15.42
C THR A 98 8.37 -11.94 14.68
N VAL A 99 7.91 -12.04 13.43
CA VAL A 99 7.64 -10.88 12.57
C VAL A 99 6.12 -10.69 12.43
N PRO A 100 5.52 -9.69 13.11
CA PRO A 100 4.12 -9.39 12.95
C PRO A 100 3.82 -8.87 11.53
N VAL A 101 2.73 -9.35 10.95
CA VAL A 101 2.26 -8.97 9.60
C VAL A 101 0.87 -8.34 9.69
N PHE A 102 0.78 -7.07 9.32
CA PHE A 102 -0.46 -6.30 9.29
C PHE A 102 -0.94 -6.15 7.85
N ASN A 103 -2.18 -6.57 7.56
CA ASN A 103 -2.77 -6.43 6.23
C ASN A 103 -3.78 -5.26 6.22
N CYS A 104 -3.52 -4.23 5.43
CA CYS A 104 -4.43 -3.14 5.15
C CYS A 104 -5.10 -3.36 3.79
N TYR A 105 -6.44 -3.37 3.77
CA TYR A 105 -7.21 -3.57 2.54
C TYR A 105 -7.84 -2.25 2.07
N THR A 106 -7.54 -1.83 0.85
CA THR A 106 -7.95 -0.53 0.29
C THR A 106 -9.35 -0.55 -0.34
N ARG A 107 -10.29 -1.38 0.17
CA ARG A 107 -11.63 -1.53 -0.42
C ARG A 107 -12.69 -0.58 0.18
N PRO A 108 -13.63 -0.01 -0.61
CA PRO A 108 -13.70 -0.09 -2.08
C PRO A 108 -12.52 0.66 -2.70
N GLU A 109 -11.92 0.04 -3.73
CA GLU A 109 -10.59 0.30 -4.29
C GLU A 109 -10.23 1.81 -4.38
N ILE A 110 -8.93 2.11 -4.41
CA ILE A 110 -8.39 3.47 -4.49
C ILE A 110 -8.98 4.33 -5.62
N GLU A 111 -9.50 3.70 -6.66
CA GLU A 111 -10.29 4.27 -7.74
C GLU A 111 -11.46 5.13 -7.26
N MET A 112 -12.03 4.89 -6.08
CA MET A 112 -13.02 5.81 -5.52
C MET A 112 -12.44 7.19 -5.24
N LEU A 113 -11.18 7.31 -4.84
CA LEU A 113 -10.53 8.61 -4.71
C LEU A 113 -10.37 9.28 -6.08
N ALA A 114 -10.04 8.53 -7.13
CA ALA A 114 -9.98 9.06 -8.50
C ALA A 114 -11.36 9.56 -8.96
N ILE A 115 -12.43 8.79 -8.72
CA ILE A 115 -13.80 9.19 -9.06
C ILE A 115 -14.21 10.47 -8.33
N ILE A 116 -13.84 10.62 -7.06
CA ILE A 116 -14.11 11.83 -6.28
C ILE A 116 -13.30 13.02 -6.82
N LYS A 117 -12.01 12.81 -7.11
CA LYS A 117 -11.11 13.85 -7.67
C LYS A 117 -11.66 14.43 -8.98
N GLU A 118 -12.20 13.58 -9.85
CA GLU A 118 -12.75 13.98 -11.15
C GLU A 118 -14.20 14.52 -11.05
N ASP A 119 -14.74 14.75 -9.85
CA ASP A 119 -16.13 15.17 -9.59
C ASP A 119 -17.19 14.23 -10.22
N GLU A 120 -16.83 12.97 -10.44
CA GLU A 120 -17.67 11.97 -11.11
C GLU A 120 -18.47 11.12 -10.10
N LEU A 121 -18.37 11.39 -8.81
CA LEU A 121 -19.02 10.61 -7.75
C LEU A 121 -20.54 10.49 -7.96
N SER A 122 -21.19 11.58 -8.39
CA SER A 122 -22.62 11.59 -8.70
C SER A 122 -22.97 10.67 -9.87
N LYS A 123 -22.14 10.61 -10.92
CA LYS A 123 -22.36 9.71 -12.08
C LYS A 123 -22.02 8.27 -11.72
N TYR A 124 -20.98 8.04 -10.93
CA TYR A 124 -20.65 6.73 -10.38
C TYR A 124 -21.81 6.18 -9.54
N ASN A 125 -22.35 6.95 -8.60
CA ASN A 125 -23.46 6.51 -7.73
C ASN A 125 -24.71 6.09 -8.53
N ARG A 126 -24.97 6.72 -9.68
CA ARG A 126 -26.06 6.30 -10.59
C ARG A 126 -25.76 4.96 -11.27
N ARG A 127 -24.50 4.69 -11.65
CA ARG A 127 -24.06 3.45 -12.30
C ARG A 127 -23.74 2.31 -11.33
N ALA A 128 -23.37 2.62 -10.09
CA ALA A 128 -23.11 1.66 -9.02
C ALA A 128 -24.36 0.85 -8.68
N LYS A 129 -25.56 1.44 -8.87
CA LYS A 129 -26.86 0.74 -8.81
C LYS A 129 -26.94 -0.47 -9.74
N ASN A 130 -26.17 -0.47 -10.84
CA ASN A 130 -26.06 -1.57 -11.80
C ASN A 130 -24.84 -2.48 -11.54
N LYS A 131 -24.34 -2.53 -10.29
CA LYS A 131 -23.16 -3.32 -9.87
C LYS A 131 -21.84 -2.94 -10.57
N THR A 132 -21.74 -1.70 -11.07
CA THR A 132 -20.51 -1.21 -11.70
C THR A 132 -19.42 -1.01 -10.63
N LYS A 133 -18.30 -1.73 -10.77
CA LYS A 133 -17.14 -1.57 -9.88
C LYS A 133 -16.43 -0.24 -10.14
N PRO A 134 -15.79 0.38 -9.13
CA PRO A 134 -14.99 1.60 -9.30
C PRO A 134 -13.96 1.47 -10.43
N SER A 135 -13.16 0.39 -10.45
CA SER A 135 -12.22 0.08 -11.54
C SER A 135 -12.87 0.03 -12.93
N GLU A 136 -14.05 -0.56 -13.06
CA GLU A 136 -14.77 -0.62 -14.35
C GLU A 136 -15.30 0.75 -14.78
N PHE A 137 -15.73 1.57 -13.82
CA PHE A 137 -16.16 2.94 -14.10
C PHE A 137 -14.98 3.81 -14.56
N CYS A 138 -13.85 3.74 -13.87
CA CYS A 138 -12.63 4.45 -14.23
C CYS A 138 -12.13 4.08 -15.63
N LYS A 139 -12.11 2.79 -15.97
CA LYS A 139 -11.72 2.32 -17.30
C LYS A 139 -12.63 2.86 -18.41
N LYS A 140 -13.95 2.76 -18.23
CA LYS A 140 -14.93 3.05 -19.29
C LYS A 140 -15.30 4.53 -19.41
N THR A 141 -15.24 5.28 -18.31
CA THR A 141 -15.78 6.65 -18.23
C THR A 141 -14.68 7.69 -18.10
N LEU A 142 -13.65 7.40 -17.30
CA LEU A 142 -12.51 8.30 -17.12
C LEU A 142 -11.36 8.03 -18.11
N GLY A 143 -11.47 6.96 -18.93
CA GLY A 143 -10.39 6.54 -19.83
C GLY A 143 -9.14 6.05 -19.11
N MET A 144 -9.21 5.87 -17.79
CA MET A 144 -8.07 5.52 -16.95
C MET A 144 -7.92 4.00 -16.87
N GLY A 145 -7.53 3.40 -18.00
CA GLY A 145 -7.32 1.95 -18.14
C GLY A 145 -6.23 1.39 -17.22
N ARG A 146 -5.30 2.25 -16.78
CA ARG A 146 -4.05 1.92 -16.08
C ARG A 146 -3.90 2.57 -14.70
N ILE A 147 -4.97 2.94 -14.00
CA ILE A 147 -4.87 3.56 -12.65
C ILE A 147 -3.85 2.82 -11.78
N LYS A 148 -3.87 1.48 -11.80
CA LYS A 148 -2.99 0.64 -10.98
C LYS A 148 -1.50 0.63 -11.37
N ASN A 149 -1.13 1.07 -12.59
CA ASN A 149 0.20 0.84 -13.20
C ASN A 149 0.91 2.08 -13.77
N GLU A 150 0.27 3.24 -13.91
CA GLU A 150 0.94 4.46 -14.38
C GLU A 150 0.72 5.63 -13.40
N PRO A 151 1.78 6.36 -13.01
CA PRO A 151 1.57 7.71 -12.52
C PRO A 151 0.96 8.50 -13.68
N SER A 152 -0.23 9.04 -13.47
CA SER A 152 -0.84 9.94 -14.43
C SER A 152 0.12 11.12 -14.71
N PRO A 153 0.36 11.52 -15.97
CA PRO A 153 1.30 12.61 -16.31
C PRO A 153 0.85 14.00 -15.83
N VAL A 154 -0.33 14.12 -15.19
CA VAL A 154 -0.79 15.36 -14.55
C VAL A 154 -0.27 15.47 -13.13
N CYS A 155 1.05 15.69 -12.99
CA CYS A 155 1.68 16.36 -11.86
C CYS A 155 3.12 16.76 -12.23
N VAL A 156 3.32 17.33 -13.43
CA VAL A 156 4.53 18.07 -13.79
C VAL A 156 4.13 19.32 -14.59
N VAL A 157 3.36 20.22 -13.98
CA VAL A 157 3.19 21.58 -14.52
C VAL A 157 3.12 22.58 -13.36
N GLY A 158 4.20 23.38 -13.22
CA GLY A 158 4.29 24.63 -12.45
C GLY A 158 4.33 24.43 -10.93
N CYS A 159 5.39 24.77 -10.19
CA CYS A 159 6.48 25.74 -10.41
C CYS A 159 7.79 25.21 -9.80
#